data_AF-A0A536UN11-F1
#
_entry.id   AF-A0A536UN11-F1
#
_cell.length_a   1.000
_cell.length_b   1.000
_cell.length_c   1.000
_cell.angle_alpha   90.00
_cell.angle_beta   90.00
_cell.angle_gamma   90.00
#
_symmetry.space_group_name_H-M   'P 1'
#
loop_
_entity.id
_entity.type
_entity.pdbx_description
1 polymer ?
#
loop_
_entity_poly.entity_id
_entity_poly.type
_entity_poly.pdbx_seq_one_letter_code
_entity_poly.pdbx_strand_id
1 'polypeptide(L)'
;MSRVSSSRAVTESNPADAWVVAIGLDAEPASSPDIHFDVCPTWLELAIRHLSDAQVAQGARIETWKDADEHSKTGALEWEFAASLQAIVTSAIAVDALYAVVQTRVNLPQSLIDEWRDKRTPRYIQISEVLARAFSLEPKNVSSVRQTLAEIFRFRDLAVDPSAKMDAQILHPELGVGVEWRFVYFR
;
A
#
# COMPACT_ATOMS: atom_id res chain seq x y z
N MET A 1 38.12 -50.58 20.70
CA MET A 1 36.75 -50.11 20.96
C MET A 1 36.83 -48.80 21.73
N SER A 2 36.62 -47.66 21.07
CA SER A 2 36.34 -46.37 21.70
C SER A 2 35.41 -45.60 20.79
N ARG A 3 34.20 -45.32 21.29
CA ARG A 3 33.18 -44.50 20.63
C ARG A 3 33.59 -43.04 20.74
N VAL A 4 33.61 -42.31 19.63
CA VAL A 4 33.60 -40.84 19.64
C VAL A 4 32.20 -40.43 19.19
N SER A 5 31.42 -39.92 20.14
CA SER A 5 30.15 -39.25 19.89
C SER A 5 30.43 -37.90 19.24
N SER A 6 30.12 -37.74 17.96
CA SER A 6 30.02 -36.41 17.34
C SER A 6 28.68 -35.79 17.76
N SER A 7 28.76 -34.81 18.65
CA SER A 7 27.64 -33.91 18.95
C SER A 7 27.34 -33.10 17.71
N ARG A 8 26.19 -33.36 17.07
CA ARG A 8 25.71 -32.60 15.92
C ARG A 8 25.05 -31.34 16.47
N ALA A 9 25.79 -30.24 16.51
CA ALA A 9 25.20 -28.93 16.75
C ALA A 9 24.24 -28.62 15.60
N VAL A 10 22.94 -28.71 15.87
CA VAL A 10 21.90 -28.14 15.03
C VAL A 10 21.91 -26.66 15.35
N THR A 11 22.52 -25.86 14.48
CA THR A 11 22.34 -24.42 14.50
C THR A 11 20.98 -24.14 13.87
N GLU A 12 19.94 -24.09 14.71
CA GLU A 12 18.68 -23.45 14.36
C GLU A 12 19.00 -21.99 14.03
N SER A 13 18.99 -21.65 12.74
CA SER A 13 19.16 -20.26 12.30
C SER A 13 17.82 -19.55 12.49
N ASN A 14 17.79 -18.62 13.45
CA ASN A 14 16.69 -17.71 13.64
C ASN A 14 16.60 -16.79 12.40
N PRO A 15 15.43 -16.63 11.74
CA PRO A 15 15.30 -15.78 10.57
C PRO A 15 15.66 -14.29 10.81
N ALA A 16 15.74 -13.85 12.07
CA ALA A 16 16.23 -12.52 12.42
C ALA A 16 17.74 -12.34 12.14
N ASP A 17 18.55 -13.40 12.23
CA ASP A 17 20.01 -13.36 12.05
C ASP A 17 20.41 -13.37 10.56
N ALA A 18 19.45 -13.55 9.64
CA ALA A 18 19.69 -13.60 8.20
C ALA A 18 19.79 -12.22 7.53
N TRP A 19 19.40 -11.13 8.21
CA TRP A 19 19.35 -9.78 7.65
C TRP A 19 20.60 -8.94 7.92
N VAL A 20 21.44 -9.35 8.87
CA VAL A 20 22.64 -8.62 9.28
C VAL A 20 23.87 -9.42 8.86
N VAL A 21 24.40 -9.12 7.68
CA VAL A 21 25.69 -9.65 7.22
C VAL A 21 26.79 -8.69 7.68
N ALA A 22 27.70 -9.17 8.52
CA ALA A 22 28.89 -8.41 8.87
C ALA A 22 29.80 -8.29 7.63
N ILE A 23 29.83 -7.10 7.02
CA ILE A 23 30.78 -6.81 5.93
C ILE A 23 32.11 -6.42 6.59
N GLY A 24 33.08 -7.33 6.56
CA GLY A 24 34.46 -7.05 7.01
C GLY A 24 35.13 -6.03 6.07
N LEU A 25 35.95 -5.13 6.61
CA LEU A 25 36.63 -4.06 5.87
C LEU A 25 37.51 -4.54 4.71
N ASP A 26 37.91 -5.83 4.70
CA ASP A 26 38.76 -6.45 3.68
C ASP A 26 38.07 -7.64 2.96
N ALA A 27 36.75 -7.79 3.07
CA ALA A 27 36.05 -8.89 2.43
C ALA A 27 35.74 -8.57 0.96
N GLU A 28 36.40 -9.27 0.02
CA GLU A 28 35.92 -9.44 -1.35
C GLU A 28 34.42 -9.81 -1.31
N PRO A 29 33.55 -9.16 -2.11
CA PRO A 29 32.12 -9.47 -2.09
C PRO A 29 31.92 -10.88 -2.63
N ALA A 30 31.95 -11.87 -1.73
CA ALA A 30 31.40 -13.19 -1.98
C ALA A 30 29.99 -12.98 -2.51
N SER A 31 29.66 -13.62 -3.65
CA SER A 31 28.36 -13.53 -4.32
C SER A 31 27.24 -13.59 -3.28
N SER A 32 26.71 -12.42 -2.93
CA SER A 32 25.71 -12.28 -1.90
C SER A 32 24.50 -13.08 -2.35
N PRO A 33 23.89 -13.92 -1.51
CA PRO A 33 22.56 -14.40 -1.84
C PRO A 33 21.68 -13.17 -2.07
N ASP A 34 20.88 -13.17 -3.14
CA ASP A 34 19.87 -12.14 -3.41
C ASP A 34 18.83 -12.20 -2.28
N ILE A 35 19.08 -11.48 -1.19
CA ILE A 35 18.15 -11.33 -0.07
C ILE A 35 17.08 -10.34 -0.53
N HIS A 36 15.94 -10.86 -1.00
CA HIS A 36 14.78 -10.03 -1.29
C HIS A 36 13.97 -9.81 0.00
N PHE A 37 14.01 -8.59 0.53
CA PHE A 37 13.09 -8.17 1.58
C PHE A 37 11.71 -7.90 0.97
N ASP A 38 10.71 -8.69 1.35
CA ASP A 38 9.33 -8.44 0.98
C ASP A 38 8.73 -7.39 1.94
N VAL A 39 8.56 -6.17 1.44
CA VAL A 39 7.96 -5.04 2.17
C VAL A 39 6.44 -5.04 2.11
N CYS A 40 5.81 -5.91 1.30
CA CYS A 40 4.36 -5.93 1.13
C CYS A 40 3.60 -6.09 2.45
N PRO A 41 3.96 -7.04 3.35
CA PRO A 41 3.27 -7.17 4.63
C PRO A 41 3.35 -5.90 5.47
N THR A 42 4.52 -5.25 5.53
CA THR A 42 4.71 -4.01 6.28
C THR A 42 3.82 -2.88 5.76
N TRP A 43 3.74 -2.70 4.44
CA TRP A 43 2.88 -1.67 3.86
C TRP A 43 1.40 -1.97 4.06
N LEU A 44 1.00 -3.24 4.01
CA LEU A 44 -0.38 -3.65 4.26
C LEU A 44 -0.77 -3.42 5.73
N GLU A 45 0.11 -3.73 6.68
CA GLU A 45 -0.10 -3.44 8.10
C GLU A 45 -0.26 -1.94 8.36
N LEU A 46 0.56 -1.10 7.72
CA LEU A 46 0.44 0.35 7.80
C LEU A 46 -0.90 0.83 7.24
N ALA A 47 -1.35 0.29 6.10
CA ALA A 47 -2.65 0.62 5.53
C ALA A 47 -3.80 0.28 6.47
N ILE A 48 -3.77 -0.89 7.10
CA ILE A 48 -4.77 -1.31 8.08
C ILE A 48 -4.74 -0.39 9.31
N ARG A 49 -3.56 -0.04 9.81
CA ARG A 49 -3.42 0.87 10.96
C ARG A 49 -4.02 2.24 10.66
N HIS A 50 -3.66 2.84 9.53
CA HIS A 50 -4.17 4.15 9.17
C HIS A 50 -5.66 4.15 8.83
N LEU A 51 -6.20 3.04 8.31
CA LEU A 51 -7.65 2.87 8.18
C LEU A 51 -8.34 2.86 9.55
N SER A 52 -7.77 2.16 10.53
CA SER A 52 -8.27 2.19 11.91
C SER A 52 -8.20 3.60 12.51
N ASP A 53 -7.10 4.33 12.28
CA ASP A 53 -6.94 5.70 12.76
C ASP A 53 -7.96 6.64 12.10
N ALA A 54 -8.26 6.45 10.81
CA ALA A 54 -9.27 7.22 10.09
C ALA A 54 -10.67 6.99 10.66
N GLN A 55 -11.02 5.75 10.99
CA GLN A 55 -12.30 5.42 11.62
C GLN A 55 -12.43 6.05 13.02
N VAL A 56 -11.34 6.07 13.79
CA VAL A 56 -11.31 6.76 15.10
C VAL A 56 -11.47 8.27 14.91
N ALA A 57 -10.77 8.86 13.95
CA ALA A 57 -10.85 10.29 13.65
C ALA A 57 -12.24 10.70 13.15
N GLN A 58 -12.89 9.88 12.31
CA GLN A 58 -14.28 10.07 11.87
C GLN A 58 -15.23 10.10 13.08
N GLY A 59 -15.11 9.13 13.99
CA GLY A 59 -15.90 9.09 15.22
C GLY A 59 -15.69 10.32 16.10
N ALA A 60 -14.43 10.73 16.28
CA ALA A 60 -14.09 11.93 17.03
C ALA A 60 -14.67 13.20 16.39
N ARG A 61 -14.59 13.32 15.06
CA ARG A 61 -15.19 14.44 14.32
C ARG A 61 -16.70 14.52 14.54
N ILE A 62 -17.41 13.40 14.48
CA ILE A 62 -18.86 13.36 14.72
C ILE A 62 -19.19 13.89 16.13
N GLU A 63 -18.40 13.52 17.14
CA GLU A 63 -18.60 14.01 18.51
C GLU A 63 -18.23 15.49 18.65
N THR A 64 -17.09 15.93 18.10
CA THR A 64 -16.67 17.33 18.10
C THR A 64 -17.69 18.23 17.41
N TRP A 65 -18.37 17.75 16.38
CA TRP A 65 -19.32 18.57 15.63
C TRP A 65 -20.57 18.99 16.40
N LYS A 66 -20.88 18.33 17.52
CA LYS A 66 -22.11 18.58 18.29
C LYS A 66 -22.09 19.93 19.00
N ASP A 67 -21.00 20.26 19.70
CA ASP A 67 -20.96 21.44 20.59
C ASP A 67 -19.57 22.13 20.65
N ALA A 68 -18.64 21.81 19.74
CA ALA A 68 -17.32 22.44 19.75
C ALA A 68 -17.26 23.76 18.95
N ASP A 69 -16.24 24.56 19.25
CA ASP A 69 -15.91 25.76 18.50
C ASP A 69 -15.33 25.43 17.10
N GLU A 70 -15.26 26.44 16.23
CA GLU A 70 -14.82 26.27 14.84
C GLU A 70 -13.36 25.80 14.69
N HIS A 71 -12.49 26.12 15.65
CA HIS A 71 -11.10 25.65 15.62
C HIS A 71 -11.04 24.15 15.90
N SER A 72 -11.79 23.69 16.90
CA SER A 72 -11.93 22.26 17.22
C SER A 72 -12.52 21.47 16.05
N LYS A 73 -13.56 22.00 15.38
CA LYS A 73 -14.15 21.40 14.19
C LYS A 73 -13.17 21.27 13.02
N THR A 74 -12.39 22.32 12.77
CA THR A 74 -11.36 22.33 11.73
C THR A 74 -10.29 21.28 12.01
N GLY A 75 -9.78 21.22 13.24
CA GLY A 75 -8.79 20.21 13.64
C GLY A 75 -9.30 18.78 13.49
N ALA A 76 -10.58 18.53 13.77
CA ALA A 76 -11.18 17.21 13.58
C ALA A 76 -11.29 16.80 12.11
N LEU A 77 -11.64 17.73 11.21
CA LEU A 77 -11.63 17.49 9.75
C LEU A 77 -10.21 17.21 9.23
N GLU A 78 -9.23 17.99 9.66
CA GLU A 78 -7.83 17.80 9.26
C GLU A 78 -7.27 16.46 9.73
N TRP A 79 -7.64 16.02 10.94
CA TRP A 79 -7.19 14.74 11.47
C TRP A 79 -7.77 13.54 10.70
N GLU A 80 -9.08 13.53 10.46
CA GLU A 80 -9.74 12.49 9.65
C GLU A 80 -9.17 12.46 8.24
N PHE A 81 -8.98 13.62 7.62
CA PHE A 81 -8.36 13.74 6.32
C PHE A 81 -6.95 13.15 6.30
N ALA A 82 -6.09 13.54 7.23
CA ALA A 82 -4.71 13.07 7.26
C ALA A 82 -4.61 11.55 7.44
N ALA A 83 -5.43 10.98 8.33
CA ALA A 83 -5.47 9.54 8.55
C ALA A 83 -6.00 8.79 7.31
N SER A 84 -7.07 9.29 6.68
CA SER A 84 -7.65 8.70 5.46
C SER A 84 -6.69 8.79 4.27
N LEU A 85 -5.98 9.92 4.13
CA LEU A 85 -4.94 10.12 3.13
C LEU A 85 -3.82 9.08 3.30
N GLN A 86 -3.34 8.89 4.52
CA GLN A 86 -2.31 7.90 4.83
C GLN A 86 -2.77 6.48 4.53
N ALA A 87 -4.02 6.13 4.87
CA ALA A 87 -4.59 4.81 4.60
C ALA A 87 -4.60 4.50 3.10
N ILE A 88 -5.02 5.45 2.26
CA ILE A 88 -5.03 5.29 0.80
C ILE A 88 -3.62 5.18 0.22
N VAL A 89 -2.72 6.08 0.61
CA VAL A 89 -1.36 6.11 0.07
C VAL A 89 -0.60 4.83 0.43
N THR A 90 -0.69 4.38 1.68
CA THR A 90 -0.06 3.13 2.12
C THR A 90 -0.70 1.91 1.46
N SER A 91 -2.02 1.91 1.22
CA SER A 91 -2.69 0.87 0.44
C SER A 91 -2.16 0.78 -0.99
N ALA A 92 -1.97 1.93 -1.67
CA ALA A 92 -1.42 1.96 -3.02
C ALA A 92 0.02 1.43 -3.07
N ILE A 93 0.83 1.77 -2.07
CA ILE A 93 2.21 1.26 -1.95
C ILE A 93 2.21 -0.26 -1.67
N ALA A 94 1.31 -0.75 -0.80
CA ALA A 94 1.16 -2.17 -0.53
C ALA A 94 0.82 -2.96 -1.80
N VAL A 95 -0.06 -2.42 -2.64
CA VAL A 95 -0.41 -2.98 -3.94
C VAL A 95 0.80 -3.01 -4.89
N ASP A 96 1.59 -1.93 -4.97
CA ASP A 96 2.80 -1.90 -5.78
C ASP A 96 3.86 -2.91 -5.28
N ALA A 97 4.00 -3.07 -3.96
CA ALA A 97 4.88 -4.07 -3.35
C ALA A 97 4.41 -5.50 -3.67
N LEU A 98 3.11 -5.78 -3.53
CA LEU A 98 2.53 -7.07 -3.90
C LEU A 98 2.78 -7.37 -5.38
N TYR A 99 2.57 -6.39 -6.25
CA TYR A 99 2.83 -6.53 -7.68
C TYR A 99 4.29 -6.89 -7.94
N ALA A 100 5.25 -6.22 -7.30
CA ALA A 100 6.67 -6.50 -7.48
C ALA A 100 7.01 -7.95 -7.13
N VAL A 101 6.47 -8.48 -6.03
CA VAL A 101 6.67 -9.88 -5.61
C VAL A 101 6.00 -10.85 -6.59
N VAL A 102 4.72 -10.63 -6.92
CA VAL A 102 3.94 -11.54 -7.76
C VAL A 102 4.47 -11.57 -9.20
N GLN A 103 4.93 -10.44 -9.73
CA GLN A 103 5.47 -10.36 -11.09
C GLN A 103 6.65 -11.33 -11.29
N THR A 104 7.46 -11.60 -10.25
CA THR A 104 8.57 -12.57 -10.33
C THR A 104 8.11 -14.03 -10.55
N ARG A 105 6.83 -14.31 -10.30
CA ARG A 105 6.24 -15.66 -10.37
C ARG A 105 5.37 -15.85 -11.61
N VAL A 106 5.16 -14.81 -12.41
CA VAL A 106 4.31 -14.84 -13.61
C VAL A 106 5.17 -14.71 -14.86
N ASN A 107 5.01 -15.63 -15.79
CA ASN A 107 5.60 -15.49 -17.11
C ASN A 107 4.76 -14.55 -17.98
N LEU A 108 5.23 -13.31 -18.15
CA LEU A 108 4.59 -12.32 -19.00
C LEU A 108 5.17 -12.37 -20.42
N PRO A 109 4.34 -12.55 -21.47
CA PRO A 109 4.79 -12.45 -22.85
C PRO A 109 5.43 -11.10 -23.12
N GLN A 110 6.59 -11.08 -23.78
CA GLN A 110 7.29 -9.83 -24.12
C GLN A 110 6.40 -8.88 -24.94
N SER A 111 5.58 -9.42 -25.84
CA SER A 111 4.61 -8.64 -26.63
C SER A 111 3.61 -7.86 -25.78
N LEU A 112 3.21 -8.40 -24.62
CA LEU A 112 2.30 -7.73 -23.70
C LEU A 112 3.01 -6.58 -22.96
N ILE A 113 4.27 -6.79 -22.57
CA ILE A 113 5.10 -5.76 -21.93
C ILE A 113 5.34 -4.62 -22.92
N ASP A 114 5.65 -4.93 -24.18
CA ASP A 114 5.83 -3.94 -25.23
C ASP A 114 4.53 -3.17 -25.47
N GLU A 115 3.38 -3.84 -25.54
CA GLU A 115 2.08 -3.19 -25.66
C GLU A 115 1.81 -2.22 -24.49
N TRP A 116 2.13 -2.61 -23.26
CA TRP A 116 1.95 -1.73 -22.09
C TRP A 116 2.81 -0.47 -22.17
N ARG A 117 4.05 -0.60 -22.63
CA ARG A 117 4.96 0.54 -22.84
C ARG A 117 4.43 1.45 -23.93
N ASP A 118 4.06 0.89 -25.07
CA ASP A 118 3.69 1.64 -26.27
C ASP A 118 2.36 2.39 -26.07
N LYS A 119 1.40 1.76 -25.39
CA LYS A 119 0.09 2.36 -25.09
C LYS A 119 0.06 3.17 -23.79
N ARG A 120 1.17 3.22 -23.05
CA ARG A 120 1.23 3.79 -21.69
C ARG A 120 0.11 3.23 -20.80
N THR A 121 -0.06 1.92 -20.81
CA THR A 121 -1.15 1.24 -20.09
C THR A 121 -1.13 1.63 -18.61
N PRO A 122 -2.25 2.09 -18.03
CA PRO A 122 -2.31 2.48 -16.63
C PRO A 122 -1.85 1.39 -15.68
N ARG A 123 -1.20 1.79 -14.58
CA ARG A 123 -0.62 0.88 -13.58
C ARG A 123 -1.63 -0.13 -13.04
N TYR A 124 -2.83 0.32 -12.69
CA TYR A 124 -3.90 -0.56 -12.17
C TYR A 124 -4.32 -1.66 -13.17
N ILE A 125 -4.23 -1.41 -14.48
CA ILE A 125 -4.52 -2.41 -15.52
C ILE A 125 -3.41 -3.46 -15.54
N GLN A 126 -2.14 -3.03 -15.56
CA GLN A 126 -0.98 -3.92 -15.54
C GLN A 126 -1.02 -4.85 -14.31
N ILE A 127 -1.28 -4.28 -13.13
CA ILE A 127 -1.38 -5.03 -11.87
C ILE A 127 -2.56 -6.02 -11.92
N SER A 128 -3.74 -5.58 -12.39
CA SER A 128 -4.90 -6.47 -12.49
C SER A 128 -4.64 -7.68 -13.39
N GLU A 129 -3.89 -7.52 -14.47
CA GLU A 129 -3.53 -8.60 -15.40
C GLU A 129 -2.51 -9.56 -14.79
N VAL A 130 -1.51 -9.05 -14.07
CA VAL A 130 -0.54 -9.89 -13.35
C VAL A 130 -1.24 -10.73 -12.28
N LEU A 131 -2.13 -10.12 -11.48
CA LEU A 131 -2.91 -10.84 -10.48
C LEU A 131 -3.85 -11.86 -11.12
N ALA A 132 -4.51 -11.51 -12.23
CA ALA A 132 -5.37 -12.43 -12.96
C ALA A 132 -4.63 -13.71 -13.39
N ARG A 133 -3.41 -13.55 -13.92
CA ARG A 133 -2.55 -14.68 -14.34
C ARG A 133 -2.01 -15.47 -13.17
N ALA A 134 -1.49 -14.79 -12.15
CA ALA A 134 -0.90 -15.43 -10.97
C ALA A 134 -1.89 -16.31 -10.23
N PHE A 135 -3.13 -15.84 -10.08
CA PHE A 135 -4.16 -16.47 -9.26
C PHE A 135 -5.27 -17.15 -10.07
N SER A 136 -5.15 -17.21 -11.40
CA SER A 136 -6.16 -17.79 -12.30
C SER A 136 -7.57 -17.25 -12.02
N LEU A 137 -7.70 -15.92 -11.90
CA LEU A 137 -8.95 -15.28 -11.50
C LEU A 137 -10.02 -15.38 -12.60
N GLU A 138 -11.26 -15.65 -12.20
CA GLU A 138 -12.41 -15.55 -13.09
C GLU A 138 -12.60 -14.10 -13.60
N PRO A 139 -13.13 -13.89 -14.84
CA PRO A 139 -13.27 -12.56 -15.43
C PRO A 139 -14.01 -11.54 -14.55
N LYS A 140 -15.06 -11.98 -13.83
CA LYS A 140 -15.80 -11.12 -12.88
C LYS A 140 -14.90 -10.61 -11.74
N ASN A 141 -14.00 -11.47 -11.25
CA ASN A 141 -13.09 -11.15 -10.15
C ASN A 141 -11.99 -10.20 -10.65
N VAL A 142 -11.49 -10.40 -11.87
CA VAL A 142 -10.54 -9.48 -12.52
C VAL A 142 -11.14 -8.09 -12.66
N SER A 143 -12.39 -7.98 -13.09
CA SER A 143 -13.08 -6.70 -13.20
C SER A 143 -13.21 -5.99 -11.86
N SER A 144 -13.60 -6.72 -10.81
CA SER A 144 -13.71 -6.18 -9.45
C SER A 144 -12.35 -5.69 -8.92
N VAL A 145 -11.31 -6.51 -9.04
CA VAL A 145 -9.93 -6.14 -8.66
C VAL A 145 -9.49 -4.89 -9.42
N ARG A 146 -9.70 -4.85 -10.74
CA ARG A 146 -9.32 -3.70 -11.56
C ARG A 146 -10.03 -2.42 -11.12
N GLN A 147 -11.32 -2.49 -10.80
CA GLN A 147 -12.08 -1.34 -10.32
C GLN A 147 -11.55 -0.83 -8.97
N THR A 148 -11.32 -1.73 -8.02
CA THR A 148 -10.74 -1.38 -6.71
C THR A 148 -9.36 -0.75 -6.88
N LEU A 149 -8.50 -1.33 -7.71
CA LEU A 149 -7.18 -0.77 -8.00
C LEU A 149 -7.29 0.61 -8.64
N ALA A 150 -8.19 0.78 -9.60
CA ALA A 150 -8.41 2.07 -10.25
C ALA A 150 -8.77 3.16 -9.23
N GLU A 151 -9.65 2.87 -8.27
CA GLU A 151 -10.00 3.82 -7.21
C GLU A 151 -8.82 4.13 -6.28
N ILE A 152 -8.08 3.11 -5.82
CA ILE A 152 -6.90 3.31 -4.97
C ILE A 152 -5.88 4.24 -5.65
N PHE A 153 -5.55 3.97 -6.90
CA PHE A 153 -4.59 4.78 -7.64
C PHE A 153 -5.13 6.17 -7.98
N ARG A 154 -6.44 6.30 -8.27
CA ARG A 154 -7.09 7.60 -8.46
C ARG A 154 -6.98 8.47 -7.21
N PHE A 155 -7.29 7.94 -6.02
CA PHE A 155 -7.18 8.70 -4.78
C PHE A 155 -5.72 8.97 -4.38
N ARG A 156 -4.79 8.04 -4.64
CA ARG A 156 -3.35 8.30 -4.47
C ARG A 156 -2.91 9.48 -5.33
N ASP A 157 -3.34 9.54 -6.59
CA ASP A 157 -2.93 10.62 -7.49
C ASP A 157 -3.53 11.97 -7.04
N LEU A 158 -4.79 11.97 -6.58
CA LEU A 158 -5.45 13.13 -5.96
C LEU A 158 -4.77 13.62 -4.67
N ALA A 159 -4.05 12.75 -3.96
CA ALA A 159 -3.26 13.12 -2.79
C ALA A 159 -2.05 14.00 -3.13
N VAL A 160 -1.49 13.85 -4.34
CA VAL A 160 -0.24 14.49 -4.76
C VAL A 160 -0.50 15.67 -5.69
N ASP A 161 -1.33 15.49 -6.71
CA ASP A 161 -1.63 16.53 -7.70
C ASP A 161 -3.13 16.86 -7.72
N PRO A 162 -3.53 18.03 -7.19
CA PRO A 162 -4.91 18.50 -7.25
C PRO A 162 -5.28 19.16 -8.58
N SER A 163 -4.48 19.00 -9.65
CA SER A 163 -4.72 19.63 -10.96
C SER A 163 -6.09 19.31 -11.59
N ALA A 164 -6.86 18.38 -11.02
CA ALA A 164 -8.32 18.41 -11.12
C ALA A 164 -8.84 19.67 -10.41
N LYS A 165 -8.82 20.82 -11.10
CA LYS A 165 -9.40 22.11 -10.69
C LYS A 165 -10.73 21.94 -9.94
N MET A 166 -10.65 21.83 -8.63
CA MET A 166 -11.79 21.80 -7.72
C MET A 166 -11.59 22.93 -6.71
N ASP A 167 -11.55 24.17 -7.21
CA ASP A 167 -11.52 25.40 -6.40
C ASP A 167 -12.85 25.62 -5.63
N ALA A 168 -13.73 24.62 -5.57
CA ALA A 168 -15.04 24.72 -4.98
C ALA A 168 -15.06 24.06 -3.60
N GLN A 169 -15.49 24.82 -2.61
CA GLN A 169 -16.09 24.22 -1.42
C GLN A 169 -17.27 23.35 -1.89
N ILE A 170 -17.34 22.12 -1.41
CA ILE A 170 -18.45 21.21 -1.69
C ILE A 170 -19.16 20.85 -0.39
N LEU A 171 -20.43 20.44 -0.52
CA LEU A 171 -21.26 20.08 0.63
C LEU A 171 -20.71 18.80 1.27
N HIS A 172 -20.36 18.87 2.56
CA HIS A 172 -20.05 17.68 3.33
C HIS A 172 -21.33 16.89 3.63
N PRO A 173 -21.47 15.64 3.16
CA PRO A 173 -22.72 14.89 3.19
C PRO A 173 -23.26 14.62 4.60
N GLU A 174 -22.39 14.51 5.59
CA GLU A 174 -22.77 14.23 6.98
C GLU A 174 -22.90 15.50 7.85
N LEU A 175 -22.29 16.62 7.44
CA LEU A 175 -22.15 17.80 8.29
C LEU A 175 -23.01 18.98 7.80
N GLY A 176 -23.50 18.93 6.56
CA GLY A 176 -24.38 19.95 6.00
C GLY A 176 -23.69 21.30 5.74
N VAL A 177 -22.36 21.36 5.77
CA VAL A 177 -21.56 22.57 5.57
C VAL A 177 -20.69 22.48 4.32
N GLY A 178 -20.31 23.63 3.76
CA GLY A 178 -19.34 23.70 2.67
C GLY A 178 -17.92 23.52 3.21
N VAL A 179 -17.16 22.59 2.64
CA VAL A 179 -15.78 22.30 3.03
C VAL A 179 -14.88 22.15 1.80
N GLU A 180 -13.58 22.27 2.00
CA GLU A 180 -12.59 21.90 0.97
C GLU A 180 -12.83 20.44 0.53
N TRP A 181 -12.80 20.17 -0.78
CA TRP A 181 -13.29 18.91 -1.34
C TRP A 181 -12.58 17.65 -0.83
N ARG A 182 -11.31 17.77 -0.39
CA ARG A 182 -10.56 16.64 0.16
C ARG A 182 -11.15 16.15 1.47
N PHE A 183 -11.75 17.04 2.26
CA PHE A 183 -12.48 16.66 3.47
C PHE A 183 -13.75 15.84 3.19
N VAL A 184 -14.23 15.80 1.94
CA VAL A 184 -15.32 14.92 1.51
C VAL A 184 -14.81 13.67 0.80
N TYR A 185 -13.72 13.80 0.04
CA TYR A 185 -13.17 12.72 -0.77
C TYR A 185 -12.38 11.70 0.05
N PHE A 186 -11.72 12.14 1.12
CA PHE A 186 -10.92 11.30 2.01
C PHE A 186 -11.62 11.20 3.38
N ARG A 187 -12.71 10.43 3.42
CA ARG A 187 -13.52 10.12 4.62
C ARG A 187 -13.89 8.63 4.64
#